data_AF-A0A924R511-F1
#
_entry.id   AF-A0A924R511-F1
#
_cell.length_a   1.000
_cell.length_b   1.000
_cell.length_c   1.000
_cell.angle_alpha   90.00
_cell.angle_beta   90.00
_cell.angle_gamma   90.00
#
_symmetry.space_group_name_H-M   'P 1'
#
loop_
_entity.id
_entity.type
_entity.pdbx_description
1 polymer ?
#
loop_
_entity_poly.entity_id
_entity_poly.type
_entity_poly.pdbx_seq_one_letter_code
_entity_poly.pdbx_strand_id
1 'polypeptide(L)'
;MNTLFVAWQSPEPSRSWFPIGRLDAEGASDFLFRYTQGALDAEAQAGFKPLVSFPDFRQRYEASELFPVFKNRVLDPRGKTLQSI
;
A
#
# COMPACT_ATOMS: atom_id res chain seq x y z
N MET A 1 16.61 -3.93 -5.63
CA MET A 1 15.15 -4.09 -5.45
C MET A 1 14.80 -3.66 -4.04
N ASN A 2 13.82 -2.79 -3.90
CA ASN A 2 13.29 -2.38 -2.59
C ASN A 2 11.82 -2.78 -2.51
N THR A 3 11.40 -3.36 -1.38
CA THR A 3 10.02 -3.81 -1.18
C THR A 3 9.43 -3.12 0.04
N LEU A 4 8.23 -2.58 -0.11
CA LEU A 4 7.46 -1.94 0.95
C LEU A 4 6.12 -2.63 1.10
N PHE A 5 5.66 -2.77 2.34
CA PHE A 5 4.34 -3.29 2.65
C PHE A 5 3.41 -2.16 3.07
N VAL A 6 2.20 -2.18 2.53
CA VAL A 6 1.12 -1.26 2.89
C VAL A 6 0.27 -1.97 3.93
N ALA A 7 0.23 -1.43 5.13
CA ALA A 7 -0.63 -1.91 6.20
C ALA A 7 -1.88 -1.04 6.32
N TRP A 8 -3.01 -1.67 6.62
CA TRP A 8 -4.27 -1.02 6.96
C TRP A 8 -4.71 -1.46 8.34
N GLN A 9 -5.18 -0.52 9.15
CA GLN A 9 -5.72 -0.79 10.46
C GLN A 9 -7.26 -0.80 10.36
N SER A 10 -7.90 -1.86 10.87
CA SER A 10 -9.35 -1.91 10.94
C SER A 10 -9.90 -0.85 11.90
N PRO A 11 -11.16 -0.41 11.70
CA PRO A 11 -11.81 0.47 12.65
C PRO A 11 -12.03 -0.23 14.01
N GLU A 12 -12.48 0.57 14.99
CA GLU A 12 -12.93 0.06 16.29
C GLU A 12 -14.01 -1.02 16.14
N PRO A 13 -14.08 -2.01 17.06
CA PRO A 13 -13.30 -2.12 18.29
C PRO A 13 -11.97 -2.90 18.15
N SER A 14 -11.71 -3.52 16.99
CA SER A 14 -10.60 -4.48 16.86
C SER A 14 -9.24 -3.81 16.66
N ARG A 15 -9.18 -2.71 15.88
CA ARG A 15 -7.93 -2.02 15.53
C ARG A 15 -6.81 -2.95 15.02
N SER A 16 -7.18 -4.08 14.42
CA SER A 16 -6.26 -5.08 13.88
C SER A 16 -5.52 -4.53 12.68
N TRP A 17 -4.24 -4.86 12.58
CA TRP A 17 -3.41 -4.50 11.43
C TRP A 17 -3.41 -5.62 10.40
N PHE A 18 -3.67 -5.25 9.14
CA PHE A 18 -3.64 -6.14 7.99
C PHE A 18 -2.62 -5.66 6.96
N PRO A 19 -1.68 -6.50 6.51
CA PRO A 19 -0.79 -6.16 5.40
C PRO A 19 -1.59 -6.25 4.09
N ILE A 20 -2.20 -5.16 3.64
CA ILE A 20 -3.09 -5.18 2.48
C ILE A 20 -2.35 -5.18 1.15
N GLY A 21 -1.13 -4.65 1.08
CA GLY A 21 -0.47 -4.45 -0.20
C GLY A 21 1.04 -4.57 -0.14
N ARG A 22 1.62 -4.83 -1.30
CA ARG A 22 3.06 -4.88 -1.53
C ARG A 22 3.40 -3.96 -2.69
N LEU A 23 4.36 -3.09 -2.49
CA LEU A 23 4.95 -2.23 -3.50
C LEU A 23 6.40 -2.67 -3.71
N ASP A 24 6.70 -3.16 -4.91
CA ASP A 24 8.05 -3.47 -5.35
C ASP A 24 8.59 -2.31 -6.21
N ALA A 25 9.83 -1.91 -5.94
CA ALA A 25 10.62 -1.01 -6.79
C ALA A 25 11.76 -1.81 -7.42
N GLU A 26 11.60 -2.10 -8.71
CA GLU A 26 12.59 -2.75 -9.55
C GLU A 26 13.33 -1.63 -10.32
N GLY A 27 14.64 -1.48 -10.09
CA GLY A 27 15.38 -0.36 -10.70
C GLY A 27 14.93 1.03 -10.24
N ALA A 28 15.23 2.05 -11.07
CA ALA A 28 14.94 3.46 -10.78
C ALA A 28 13.54 3.91 -11.22
N SER A 29 12.90 3.14 -12.09
CA SER A 29 11.70 3.58 -12.82
C SER A 29 10.71 2.44 -13.06
N ASP A 30 10.75 1.34 -12.29
CA ASP A 30 9.72 0.29 -12.39
C ASP A 30 9.11 0.04 -11.02
N PHE A 31 7.82 0.39 -10.89
CA PHE A 31 7.05 0.24 -9.66
C PHE A 31 5.87 -0.69 -9.89
N LEU A 32 5.70 -1.63 -8.96
CA LEU A 32 4.64 -2.63 -9.04
C LEU A 32 3.93 -2.77 -7.71
N PHE A 33 2.65 -2.40 -7.70
CA PHE A 33 1.76 -2.59 -6.57
C PHE A 33 0.83 -3.79 -6.80
N ARG A 34 0.69 -4.62 -5.77
CA ARG A 34 -0.27 -5.72 -5.72
C ARG A 34 -0.89 -5.82 -4.34
N TYR A 35 -2.15 -6.21 -4.28
CA TYR A 35 -2.76 -6.64 -3.02
C TYR A 35 -2.15 -7.96 -2.54
N THR A 36 -2.08 -8.14 -1.23
CA THR A 36 -1.70 -9.43 -0.63
C THR A 36 -2.95 -10.21 -0.20
N GLN A 37 -2.76 -11.47 0.21
CA GLN A 37 -3.81 -12.25 0.84
C GLN A 37 -4.43 -11.53 2.07
N GLY A 38 -3.62 -10.75 2.79
CA GLY A 38 -4.07 -9.96 3.94
C GLY A 38 -5.12 -8.89 3.58
N ALA A 39 -5.23 -8.47 2.31
CA ALA A 39 -6.32 -7.59 1.88
C ALA A 39 -7.66 -8.32 1.78
N LEU A 40 -7.63 -9.57 1.30
CA LEU A 40 -8.83 -10.42 1.24
C LEU A 40 -9.27 -10.80 2.65
N ASP A 41 -8.32 -11.08 3.53
CA ASP A 41 -8.59 -11.34 4.94
C ASP A 41 -9.18 -10.10 5.63
N ALA A 42 -8.64 -8.91 5.35
CA ALA A 42 -9.18 -7.64 5.84
C ALA A 42 -10.59 -7.34 5.31
N GLU A 43 -10.88 -7.68 4.05
CA GLU A 43 -12.23 -7.53 3.49
C GLU A 43 -13.20 -8.45 4.23
N ALA A 44 -12.85 -9.73 4.36
CA ALA A 44 -13.71 -10.72 4.99
C ALA A 44 -13.95 -10.47 6.48
N GLN A 45 -12.93 -10.00 7.21
CA GLN A 45 -12.98 -9.86 8.67
C GLN A 45 -13.37 -8.46 9.15
N ALA A 46 -13.08 -7.43 8.36
CA ALA A 46 -13.18 -6.04 8.80
C ALA A 46 -13.77 -5.09 7.73
N GLY A 47 -14.26 -5.62 6.61
CA GLY A 47 -14.94 -4.83 5.59
C GLY A 47 -14.02 -3.90 4.79
N PHE A 48 -12.71 -4.19 4.74
CA PHE A 48 -11.79 -3.45 3.87
C PHE A 48 -12.28 -3.45 2.41
N LYS A 49 -12.05 -2.34 1.73
CA LYS A 49 -12.37 -2.18 0.29
C LYS A 49 -11.11 -1.81 -0.49
N PRO A 50 -11.05 -2.16 -1.78
CA PRO A 50 -9.96 -1.73 -2.64
C PRO A 50 -9.74 -0.22 -2.53
N LEU A 51 -8.49 0.18 -2.68
CA LEU A 51 -8.11 1.58 -2.64
C LEU A 51 -8.66 2.23 -3.91
N VAL A 52 -9.11 3.48 -3.81
CA VAL A 52 -9.75 4.18 -4.95
C VAL A 52 -8.84 4.18 -6.20
N SER A 53 -7.54 4.36 -6.02
CA SER A 53 -6.55 4.33 -7.12
C SER A 53 -6.22 2.92 -7.63
N PHE A 54 -6.65 1.87 -6.93
CA PHE A 54 -6.35 0.46 -7.20
C PHE A 54 -7.61 -0.39 -6.96
N PRO A 55 -8.63 -0.30 -7.84
CA PRO A 55 -9.99 -0.80 -7.55
C PRO A 55 -10.17 -2.33 -7.59
N ASP A 56 -9.17 -3.10 -8.04
CA ASP A 56 -9.26 -4.56 -8.20
C ASP A 56 -8.16 -5.26 -7.37
N PHE A 57 -8.59 -6.12 -6.45
CA PHE A 57 -7.71 -6.94 -5.62
C PHE A 57 -6.78 -7.87 -6.40
N ARG A 58 -7.18 -8.31 -7.59
CA ARG A 58 -6.42 -9.28 -8.39
C ARG A 58 -5.54 -8.62 -9.45
N GLN A 59 -5.69 -7.32 -9.66
CA GLN A 59 -4.93 -6.58 -10.64
C GLN A 59 -3.50 -6.29 -10.15
N ARG A 60 -2.55 -6.38 -11.08
CA ARG A 60 -1.18 -5.89 -10.91
C ARG A 60 -1.14 -4.48 -11.44
N TYR A 61 -0.72 -3.52 -10.62
CA TYR A 61 -0.61 -2.13 -10.99
C TYR A 61 0.85 -1.81 -11.23
N GLU A 62 1.19 -1.48 -12.47
CA GLU A 62 2.55 -1.19 -12.92
C GLU A 62 2.65 0.26 -13.34
N ALA A 63 3.77 0.91 -13.01
CA ALA A 63 4.03 2.29 -13.38
C ALA A 63 5.53 2.54 -13.54
N SER A 64 5.87 3.42 -14.48
CA SER A 64 7.25 3.86 -14.68
C SER A 64 7.73 4.89 -13.65
N GLU A 65 6.82 5.36 -12.80
CA GLU A 65 7.06 6.31 -11.72
C GLU A 65 6.31 5.87 -10.45
N LEU A 66 6.81 6.26 -9.29
CA LEU A 66 6.17 5.94 -8.01
C LEU A 66 4.74 6.50 -7.97
N PHE A 67 3.76 5.64 -7.66
CA PHE A 67 2.37 6.05 -7.57
C PHE A 67 2.20 7.23 -6.59
N PRO A 68 1.45 8.29 -6.95
CA PRO A 68 1.29 9.49 -6.11
C PRO A 68 0.84 9.18 -4.67
N VAL A 69 -0.03 8.19 -4.49
CA VAL A 69 -0.52 7.74 -3.17
C VAL A 69 0.60 7.21 -2.25
N PHE A 70 1.71 6.76 -2.82
CA PHE A 70 2.89 6.31 -2.07
C PHE A 70 3.96 7.41 -1.94
N LYS A 71 3.96 8.48 -2.76
CA LYS A 71 4.97 9.56 -2.70
C LYS A 71 5.07 10.22 -1.31
N ASN A 72 3.94 10.38 -0.61
CA ASN A 72 3.90 11.02 0.72
C ASN A 72 4.12 10.03 1.89
N ARG A 73 4.19 8.72 1.61
CA ARG A 73 4.28 7.65 2.63
C ARG A 73 5.58 6.86 2.56
N VAL A 74 6.22 6.82 1.39
CA VAL A 74 7.60 6.38 1.22
C VAL A 74 8.50 7.52 1.68
N LEU A 75 8.55 7.73 3.00
CA LEU A 75 9.44 8.72 3.58
C LEU A 75 10.88 8.37 3.20
N ASP A 76 11.60 9.41 2.79
CA ASP A 76 13.05 9.48 2.60
C ASP A 76 13.77 8.48 3.51
N PRO A 77 14.72 7.66 3.02
CA PRO A 77 15.48 6.71 3.85
C PRO A 77 16.17 7.36 5.07
N ARG A 78 16.16 8.70 5.20
CA ARG A 78 16.65 9.48 6.35
C ARG A 78 15.58 9.95 7.33
N GLY A 79 14.33 9.50 7.24
CA GLY A 79 13.34 9.64 8.32
C GLY A 79 13.00 11.09 8.69
N LYS A 80 12.82 11.99 7.71
CA LYS A 80 12.17 13.29 7.96
C LYS A 80 10.80 13.32 7.30
N THR A 81 9.76 13.21 8.13
CA THR A 81 8.38 13.51 7.74
C THR A 81 8.30 14.97 7.30
N LEU A 82 8.03 15.21 6.00
CA LEU A 82 7.47 16.48 5.56
C LEU A 82 6.03 16.51 6.05
N GLN A 83 5.83 17.12 7.22
CA GLN A 83 4.53 17.66 7.58
C GLN A 83 4.17 18.71 6.54
N SER A 84 2.97 18.62 5.99
CA SER A 84 2.31 19.76 5.40
C SER A 84 0.83 19.63 5.68
N ILE A 85 0.45 20.39 6.73
CA ILE A 85 -0.78 21.19 6.91
C ILE A 85 -2.12 20.50 6.69
#